data_AF-A0A0C3LDA9-F1
#
_entry.id   AF-A0A0C3LDA9-F1
#
_cell.length_a   1.000
_cell.length_b   1.000
_cell.length_c   1.000
_cell.angle_alpha   90.00
_cell.angle_beta   90.00
_cell.angle_gamma   90.00
#
_symmetry.space_group_name_H-M   'P 1'
#
loop_
_entity.id
_entity.type
_entity.pdbx_description
1 polymer ?
#
loop_
_entity_poly.entity_id
_entity_poly.type
_entity_poly.pdbx_seq_one_letter_code
_entity_poly.pdbx_strand_id
1 'polypeptide(L)'
;ASTARFNQEKTEFLPLGSEEYKEAVVARRTLQPFRIRTAELLPRGARILKPGEPLRILGGFIGTELDQNEIWKGVTTNIEQLAWSKRRLTLKGRKLIVSFIIQSRAQYLMMTNDPPPSIVKRVEKATHKVMWGGKKRGLTTMPELYKSYDEG
;
A
#
# COMPACT_ATOMS: atom_id res chain seq x y z
N ALA A 1 -37.89 -3.18 -3.53
CA ALA A 1 -36.71 -3.93 -4.01
C ALA A 1 -35.63 -2.92 -4.40
N SER A 2 -34.42 -3.03 -3.85
CA SER A 2 -33.33 -2.05 -4.08
C SER A 2 -32.91 -2.05 -5.54
N THR A 3 -33.19 -0.96 -6.27
CA THR A 3 -32.91 -0.76 -7.69
C THR A 3 -31.47 -0.30 -7.93
N ALA A 4 -30.52 -0.81 -7.14
CA ALA A 4 -29.10 -0.51 -7.35
C ALA A 4 -28.57 -1.40 -8.48
N ARG A 5 -28.47 -0.84 -9.69
CA ARG A 5 -27.85 -1.53 -10.83
C ARG A 5 -26.33 -1.50 -10.62
N PHE A 6 -25.73 -2.66 -10.37
CA PHE A 6 -24.27 -2.78 -10.31
C PHE A 6 -23.66 -2.33 -11.63
N ASN A 7 -22.66 -1.45 -11.56
CA ASN A 7 -21.97 -0.96 -12.74
C ASN A 7 -21.02 -2.04 -13.25
N GLN A 8 -21.42 -2.71 -14.34
CA GLN A 8 -20.66 -3.79 -14.94
C GLN A 8 -19.28 -3.33 -15.43
N GLU A 9 -19.12 -2.07 -15.83
CA GLU A 9 -17.84 -1.47 -16.26
C GLU A 9 -16.88 -1.23 -15.10
N LYS A 10 -17.41 -1.09 -13.88
CA LYS A 10 -16.62 -0.96 -12.64
C LYS A 10 -16.42 -2.29 -11.92
N THR A 11 -16.86 -3.40 -12.50
CA THR A 11 -16.74 -4.71 -11.89
C THR A 11 -15.38 -5.32 -12.24
N GLU A 12 -14.63 -5.69 -11.21
CA GLU A 12 -13.32 -6.34 -11.35
C GLU A 12 -13.38 -7.76 -10.78
N PHE A 13 -12.80 -8.72 -11.49
CA PHE A 13 -12.72 -10.13 -11.11
C PHE A 13 -11.27 -10.52 -10.86
N LEU A 14 -10.97 -10.99 -9.65
CA LEU A 14 -9.68 -11.58 -9.29
C LEU A 14 -9.83 -13.11 -9.19
N PRO A 15 -9.36 -13.89 -10.17
CA PRO A 15 -9.40 -15.34 -10.08
C PRO A 15 -8.42 -15.84 -9.01
N LEU A 16 -8.91 -16.71 -8.12
CA LEU A 16 -8.11 -17.38 -7.09
C LEU A 16 -8.10 -18.88 -7.36
N GLY A 17 -6.93 -19.52 -7.27
CA GLY A 17 -6.78 -20.94 -7.57
C GLY A 17 -5.41 -21.25 -8.16
N SER A 18 -5.30 -22.40 -8.84
CA SER A 18 -4.08 -22.78 -9.57
C SER A 18 -3.84 -21.87 -10.77
N GLU A 19 -2.60 -21.82 -11.26
CA GLU A 19 -2.28 -21.01 -12.44
C GLU A 19 -3.09 -21.46 -13.66
N GLU A 20 -3.30 -22.77 -13.84
CA GLU A 20 -4.11 -23.30 -14.93
C GLU A 20 -5.57 -22.82 -14.83
N TYR A 21 -6.11 -22.71 -13.60
CA TYR A 21 -7.45 -22.15 -13.40
C TYR A 21 -7.49 -20.66 -13.74
N LYS A 22 -6.53 -19.86 -13.25
CA LYS A 22 -6.49 -18.42 -13.51
C LYS A 22 -6.39 -18.12 -15.00
N GLU A 23 -5.48 -18.80 -15.71
CA GLU A 23 -5.33 -18.68 -17.16
C GLU A 23 -6.60 -19.07 -17.90
N ALA A 24 -7.25 -20.18 -17.48
CA ALA A 24 -8.47 -20.63 -18.11
C ALA A 24 -9.66 -19.66 -17.85
N VAL A 25 -9.75 -19.04 -16.67
CA VAL A 25 -10.75 -17.99 -16.37
C VAL A 25 -10.52 -16.76 -17.25
N VAL A 26 -9.27 -16.31 -17.40
CA VAL A 26 -8.92 -15.16 -18.25
C VAL A 26 -9.24 -15.45 -19.72
N ALA A 27 -8.88 -16.64 -20.22
CA ALA A 27 -9.09 -17.04 -21.60
C ALA A 27 -10.57 -17.28 -21.94
N ARG A 28 -11.31 -17.94 -21.05
CA ARG A 28 -12.72 -18.34 -21.29
C ARG A 28 -13.73 -17.32 -20.75
N ARG A 29 -13.29 -16.30 -20.00
CA ARG A 29 -14.12 -15.29 -19.33
C ARG A 29 -15.28 -15.91 -18.54
N THR A 30 -15.00 -16.96 -17.77
CA THR A 30 -15.99 -17.63 -16.92
C THR A 30 -15.33 -18.15 -15.65
N LEU A 31 -16.08 -18.19 -14.54
CA LEU A 31 -15.61 -18.77 -13.27
C LEU A 31 -15.61 -20.30 -13.27
N GLN A 32 -16.25 -20.92 -14.26
CA GLN A 32 -16.31 -22.39 -14.41
C GLN A 32 -15.63 -22.84 -15.71
N PRO A 33 -14.34 -22.53 -15.92
CA PRO A 33 -13.69 -22.75 -17.20
C PRO A 33 -13.69 -24.22 -17.63
N PHE A 34 -13.69 -25.16 -16.67
CA PHE A 34 -13.64 -26.60 -16.96
C PHE A 34 -15.02 -27.26 -17.12
N ARG A 35 -16.13 -26.51 -17.03
CA ARG A 35 -17.48 -27.02 -17.28
C ARG A 35 -17.94 -26.62 -18.69
N ILE A 36 -18.19 -27.62 -19.54
CA ILE A 36 -18.40 -27.44 -20.98
C ILE A 36 -19.84 -26.99 -21.33
N ARG A 37 -20.85 -27.26 -20.48
CA ARG A 37 -22.27 -27.14 -20.88
C ARG A 37 -23.08 -26.02 -20.22
N THR A 38 -22.56 -25.33 -19.21
CA THR A 38 -23.35 -24.39 -18.37
C THR A 38 -22.55 -23.19 -17.87
N ALA A 39 -21.37 -22.93 -18.44
CA ALA A 39 -20.53 -21.84 -17.98
C ALA A 39 -21.13 -20.48 -18.37
N GLU A 40 -21.66 -19.75 -17.39
CA GLU A 40 -22.07 -18.36 -17.57
C GLU A 40 -20.83 -17.49 -17.81
N LEU A 41 -20.91 -16.64 -18.84
CA LEU A 41 -19.83 -15.71 -19.17
C LEU A 41 -19.87 -14.50 -18.26
N LEU A 42 -18.70 -14.05 -17.84
CA LEU A 42 -18.52 -12.80 -17.12
C LEU A 42 -18.95 -11.63 -18.01
N PRO A 43 -19.54 -10.56 -17.44
CA PRO A 43 -19.97 -9.39 -18.19
C PRO A 43 -18.85 -8.84 -19.08
N ARG A 44 -19.16 -8.47 -20.33
CA ARG A 44 -18.14 -7.99 -21.30
C ARG A 44 -17.39 -6.74 -20.81
N GLY A 45 -18.07 -5.86 -20.08
CA GLY A 45 -17.47 -4.65 -19.50
C GLY A 45 -16.63 -4.89 -18.26
N ALA A 46 -16.70 -6.09 -17.66
CA ALA A 46 -15.94 -6.36 -16.45
C ALA A 46 -14.48 -6.70 -16.75
N ARG A 47 -13.58 -6.17 -15.93
CA ARG A 47 -12.14 -6.43 -15.99
C ARG A 47 -11.84 -7.72 -15.25
N ILE A 48 -11.08 -8.62 -15.87
CA ILE A 48 -10.53 -9.80 -15.20
C ILE A 48 -9.05 -9.50 -14.99
N LEU A 49 -8.61 -9.55 -13.73
CA LEU A 49 -7.25 -9.21 -13.35
C LEU A 49 -6.29 -10.35 -13.68
N LYS A 50 -5.13 -9.98 -14.23
CA LYS A 50 -4.02 -10.90 -14.52
C LYS A 50 -3.04 -10.97 -13.33
N PRO A 51 -2.17 -12.00 -13.27
CA PRO A 51 -1.04 -12.00 -12.34
C PRO A 51 -0.24 -10.69 -12.45
N GLY A 52 0.15 -10.12 -11.30
CA GLY A 52 0.83 -8.83 -11.20
C GLY A 52 -0.09 -7.61 -11.24
N GLU A 53 -1.37 -7.74 -11.58
CA GLU A 53 -2.32 -6.63 -11.55
C GLU A 53 -2.97 -6.49 -10.15
N PRO A 54 -2.85 -5.33 -9.50
CA PRO A 54 -3.44 -5.14 -8.19
C PRO A 54 -4.93 -4.77 -8.27
N LEU A 55 -5.75 -5.41 -7.45
CA LEU A 55 -7.12 -5.02 -7.12
C LEU A 55 -7.11 -4.05 -5.94
N ARG A 56 -7.71 -2.87 -6.08
CA ARG A 56 -7.78 -1.91 -4.97
C ARG A 56 -9.13 -1.96 -4.26
N ILE A 57 -9.13 -2.41 -3.01
CA ILE A 57 -10.34 -2.49 -2.17
C ILE A 57 -10.13 -1.66 -0.91
N LEU A 58 -11.01 -0.68 -0.69
CA LEU A 58 -11.00 0.23 0.47
C LEU A 58 -9.68 0.99 0.71
N GLY A 59 -8.78 1.01 -0.29
CA GLY A 59 -7.47 1.66 -0.20
C GLY A 59 -6.31 0.69 -0.08
N GLY A 60 -6.55 -0.57 0.30
CA GLY A 60 -5.58 -1.66 0.27
C GLY A 60 -5.49 -2.31 -1.11
N PHE A 61 -4.42 -3.07 -1.34
CA PHE A 61 -4.16 -3.75 -2.60
C PHE A 61 -4.16 -5.27 -2.40
N ILE A 62 -4.89 -6.00 -3.24
CA ILE A 62 -5.04 -7.45 -3.20
C ILE A 62 -4.72 -8.00 -4.59
N GLY A 63 -4.05 -9.14 -4.68
CA GLY A 63 -3.67 -9.75 -5.95
C GLY A 63 -2.48 -10.68 -5.81
N THR A 64 -2.17 -11.40 -6.88
CA THR A 64 -1.01 -12.31 -6.92
C THR A 64 0.16 -11.63 -7.60
N GLU A 65 1.39 -11.94 -7.15
CA GLU A 65 2.64 -11.43 -7.74
C GLU A 65 2.75 -9.89 -7.74
N LEU A 66 2.15 -9.25 -6.74
CA LEU A 66 2.21 -7.78 -6.63
C LEU A 66 3.61 -7.32 -6.23
N ASP A 67 4.13 -6.33 -6.94
CA ASP A 67 5.31 -5.60 -6.49
C ASP A 67 4.95 -4.68 -5.32
N GLN A 68 5.33 -5.10 -4.12
CA GLN A 68 5.12 -4.32 -2.91
C GLN A 68 5.84 -2.96 -2.96
N ASN A 69 6.95 -2.82 -3.68
CA ASN A 69 7.62 -1.52 -3.80
C ASN A 69 6.74 -0.51 -4.54
N GLU A 70 6.07 -0.93 -5.62
CA GLU A 70 5.16 -0.06 -6.39
C GLU A 70 3.91 0.30 -5.59
N ILE A 71 3.34 -0.64 -4.81
CA ILE A 71 2.22 -0.36 -3.88
C ILE A 71 2.59 0.77 -2.91
N TRP A 72 3.79 0.70 -2.34
CA TRP A 72 4.29 1.63 -1.33
C TRP A 72 4.87 2.94 -1.89
N LYS A 73 5.11 3.01 -3.20
CA LYS A 73 5.78 4.14 -3.87
C LYS A 73 5.05 5.45 -3.68
N GLY A 74 3.72 5.44 -3.78
CA GLY A 74 2.90 6.65 -3.61
C GLY A 74 3.04 7.23 -2.21
N VAL A 75 2.91 6.40 -1.17
CA VAL A 75 3.00 6.82 0.24
C VAL A 75 4.42 7.30 0.56
N THR A 76 5.45 6.54 0.17
CA THR A 76 6.85 6.91 0.43
C THR A 76 7.26 8.20 -0.28
N THR A 77 6.87 8.39 -1.54
CA THR A 77 7.15 9.63 -2.28
C THR A 77 6.49 10.83 -1.60
N ASN A 78 5.24 10.71 -1.16
CA ASN A 78 4.53 11.75 -0.42
C ASN A 78 5.20 12.09 0.92
N ILE A 79 5.74 11.09 1.62
CA ILE A 79 6.50 11.28 2.86
C ILE A 79 7.83 12.01 2.56
N GLU A 80 8.54 11.62 1.51
CA GLU A 80 9.86 12.18 1.16
C GLU A 80 9.78 13.64 0.68
N GLN A 81 8.67 14.02 0.04
CA GLN A 81 8.40 15.39 -0.42
C GLN A 81 8.08 16.36 0.72
N LEU A 82 7.87 15.87 1.94
CA LEU A 82 7.59 16.73 3.09
C LEU A 82 8.78 17.65 3.41
N ALA A 83 8.60 18.95 3.16
CA ALA A 83 9.61 19.98 3.41
C ALA A 83 9.70 20.42 4.88
N TRP A 84 9.36 19.56 5.85
CA TRP A 84 9.39 19.92 7.28
C TRP A 84 10.80 20.08 7.85
N SER A 85 11.78 19.41 7.26
CA SER A 85 13.20 19.55 7.64
C SER A 85 13.76 20.96 7.46
N LYS A 86 13.14 21.79 6.60
CA LYS A 86 13.54 23.18 6.37
C LYS A 86 12.97 24.17 7.38
N ARG A 87 11.95 23.77 8.16
CA ARG A 87 11.31 24.65 9.15
C ARG A 87 12.08 24.61 10.48
N ARG A 88 12.16 25.76 11.16
CA ARG A 88 12.75 25.86 12.51
C ARG A 88 11.77 25.29 13.55
N LEU A 89 11.78 23.98 13.69
CA LEU A 89 10.98 23.25 14.67
C LEU A 89 11.84 22.82 15.86
N THR A 90 11.26 22.88 17.06
CA THR A 90 11.81 22.27 18.28
C THR A 90 11.86 20.74 18.15
N LEU A 91 12.64 20.07 18.99
CA LEU A 91 12.71 18.60 18.98
C LEU A 91 11.32 17.96 19.20
N LYS A 92 10.55 18.49 20.15
CA LYS A 92 9.15 18.09 20.38
C LYS A 92 8.29 18.30 19.14
N GLY A 93 8.41 19.45 18.47
CA GLY A 93 7.70 19.72 17.22
C GLY A 93 8.06 18.72 16.11
N ARG A 94 9.33 18.35 15.98
CA ARG A 94 9.76 17.34 14.99
C ARG A 94 9.21 15.95 15.32
N LYS A 95 9.22 15.53 16.58
CA LYS A 95 8.58 14.28 17.03
C LYS A 95 7.10 14.26 16.66
N LEU A 96 6.37 15.34 16.92
CA LEU A 96 4.96 15.46 16.56
C LEU A 96 4.74 15.36 15.04
N ILE A 97 5.59 15.96 14.22
CA ILE A 97 5.50 15.85 12.76
C ILE A 97 5.73 14.41 12.29
N VAL A 98 6.73 13.72 12.85
CA VAL A 98 6.99 12.31 12.53
C VAL A 98 5.76 11.46 12.86
N SER A 99 5.22 11.60 14.07
CA SER A 99 4.04 10.83 14.48
C SER A 99 2.78 11.19 13.68
N PHE A 100 2.43 12.47 13.58
CA PHE A 100 1.16 12.87 12.97
C PHE A 100 1.15 12.85 11.44
N ILE A 101 2.30 12.92 10.78
CA ILE A 101 2.34 13.04 9.32
C ILE A 101 2.99 11.82 8.68
N ILE A 102 4.14 11.37 9.19
CA ILE A 102 4.84 10.24 8.57
C ILE A 102 4.14 8.93 8.95
N GLN A 103 3.92 8.69 10.25
CA GLN A 103 3.30 7.45 10.71
C GLN A 103 1.84 7.35 10.25
N SER A 104 1.05 8.42 10.37
CA SER A 104 -0.37 8.42 9.95
C SER A 104 -0.56 8.07 8.47
N ARG A 105 0.32 8.55 7.58
CA ARG A 105 0.26 8.27 6.14
C ARG A 105 0.61 6.82 5.80
N ALA A 106 1.49 6.21 6.60
CA ALA A 106 1.90 4.82 6.40
C ALA A 106 0.95 3.83 7.08
N GLN A 107 0.31 4.21 8.20
CA GLN A 107 -0.39 3.31 9.11
C GLN A 107 -1.44 2.44 8.43
N TYR A 108 -2.32 3.04 7.62
CA TYR A 108 -3.37 2.26 6.97
C TYR A 108 -2.80 1.23 5.98
N LEU A 109 -1.79 1.63 5.20
CA LEU A 109 -1.16 0.73 4.25
C LEU A 109 -0.37 -0.37 4.97
N MET A 110 0.27 -0.09 6.11
CA MET A 110 0.91 -1.11 6.95
C MET A 110 -0.07 -2.18 7.44
N MET A 111 -1.33 -1.81 7.69
CA MET A 111 -2.36 -2.76 8.15
C MET A 111 -2.91 -3.65 7.03
N THR A 112 -2.72 -3.27 5.77
CA THR A 112 -3.32 -3.94 4.61
C THR A 112 -2.30 -4.60 3.69
N ASN A 113 -1.08 -4.06 3.64
CA ASN A 113 0.00 -4.50 2.77
C ASN A 113 1.33 -4.35 3.51
N ASP A 114 2.04 -5.44 3.80
CA ASP A 114 3.29 -5.35 4.55
C ASP A 114 4.38 -4.56 3.80
N PRO A 115 5.09 -3.62 4.45
CA PRO A 115 6.16 -2.87 3.81
C PRO A 115 7.39 -3.75 3.60
N PRO A 116 7.97 -3.78 2.38
CA PRO A 116 9.24 -4.46 2.17
C PRO A 116 10.39 -3.71 2.87
N PRO A 117 11.53 -4.38 3.15
CA PRO A 117 12.65 -3.76 3.88
C PRO A 117 13.21 -2.49 3.23
N SER A 118 13.15 -2.39 1.91
CA SER A 118 13.50 -1.20 1.13
C SER A 118 12.66 0.02 1.51
N ILE A 119 11.36 -0.18 1.71
CA ILE A 119 10.39 0.86 2.06
C ILE A 119 10.55 1.29 3.51
N VAL A 120 10.76 0.34 4.43
CA VAL A 120 11.05 0.64 5.84
C VAL A 120 12.28 1.56 5.92
N LYS A 121 13.37 1.21 5.24
CA LYS A 121 14.59 2.05 5.19
C LYS A 121 14.33 3.45 4.63
N ARG A 122 13.46 3.60 3.63
CA ARG A 122 13.09 4.91 3.06
C ARG A 122 12.32 5.76 4.07
N VAL A 123 11.35 5.17 4.77
CA VAL A 123 10.57 5.85 5.80
C VAL A 123 11.46 6.24 6.99
N GLU A 124 12.36 5.36 7.43
CA GLU A 124 13.35 5.67 8.47
C GLU A 124 14.26 6.84 8.07
N LYS A 125 14.75 6.84 6.82
CA LYS A 125 15.57 7.94 6.28
C LYS A 125 14.79 9.27 6.26
N ALA A 126 13.52 9.24 5.88
CA ALA A 126 12.66 10.42 5.90
C ALA A 126 12.43 10.94 7.33
N THR A 127 12.16 10.03 8.27
CA THR A 127 12.04 10.33 9.70
C THR A 127 13.31 10.95 10.25
N HIS A 128 14.48 10.36 9.98
CA HIS A 128 15.79 10.88 10.38
C HIS A 128 16.03 12.29 9.82
N LYS A 129 15.69 12.53 8.55
CA LYS A 129 15.80 13.84 7.90
C LYS A 129 14.95 14.90 8.60
N VAL A 130 13.73 14.57 9.02
CA VAL A 130 12.86 15.49 9.77
C VAL A 130 13.41 15.73 11.17
N MET A 131 13.76 14.66 11.90
CA MET A 131 14.26 14.74 13.28
C MET A 131 15.52 15.60 13.39
N TRP A 132 16.41 15.51 12.42
CA TRP A 132 17.69 16.24 12.45
C TRP A 132 17.74 17.49 11.59
N GLY A 133 16.60 17.92 11.03
CA GLY A 133 16.54 19.13 10.20
C GLY A 133 17.49 19.05 8.99
N GLY A 134 17.63 17.86 8.41
CA GLY A 134 18.52 17.60 7.28
C GLY A 134 20.02 17.46 7.60
N LYS A 135 20.43 17.50 8.88
CA LYS A 135 21.84 17.25 9.26
C LYS A 135 22.22 15.78 9.08
N LYS A 136 23.48 15.52 8.67
CA LYS A 136 24.02 14.16 8.44
C LYS A 136 24.17 13.32 9.71
N ARG A 137 24.47 13.96 10.84
CA ARG A 137 24.54 13.32 12.16
C ARG A 137 23.48 13.90 13.08
N GLY A 138 22.77 13.02 13.78
CA GLY A 138 21.87 13.38 14.86
C GLY A 138 22.61 13.79 16.12
N LEU A 139 21.90 14.46 17.02
CA LEU A 139 22.42 14.78 18.36
C LEU A 139 22.44 13.55 19.28
N THR A 140 21.65 12.52 18.95
CA THR A 140 21.56 11.25 19.66
C THR A 140 21.27 10.12 18.66
N THR A 141 21.39 8.87 19.10
CA THR A 141 21.12 7.69 18.27
C THR A 141 19.61 7.43 18.14
N MET A 142 19.18 6.70 17.10
CA MET A 142 17.76 6.34 16.93
C MET A 142 17.20 5.48 18.09
N PRO A 143 17.94 4.49 18.64
CA PRO A 143 17.47 3.74 19.80
C PRO A 143 17.18 4.61 21.03
N GLU A 144 18.03 5.60 21.29
CA GLU A 144 17.82 6.56 22.39
C GLU A 144 16.57 7.42 22.18
N LEU A 145 16.24 7.78 20.94
CA LEU A 145 15.01 8.50 20.59
C LEU A 145 13.72 7.69 20.81
N TYR A 146 13.82 6.36 20.86
CA TYR A 146 12.67 5.48 21.05
C TYR A 146 12.33 5.21 22.52
N LYS A 147 13.23 5.56 23.45
CA LYS A 147 12.99 5.40 24.89
C LYS A 147 11.82 6.26 25.36
N SER A 148 11.08 5.76 26.36
CA SER A 148 10.05 6.57 27.02
C SER A 148 10.70 7.76 27.73
N TYR A 149 9.92 8.83 27.95
CA TYR A 149 10.38 9.98 28.72
C TYR A 149 10.77 9.61 30.16
N ASP A 150 10.24 8.50 30.67
CA ASP A 150 10.51 7.98 32.01
C ASP A 150 11.83 7.19 32.11
N GLU A 151 12.47 6.89 30.98
CA GLU A 151 13.66 6.01 30.88
C GLU A 151 14.96 6.77 30.51
N GLY A 152 14.92 8.11 30.45
CA GLY A 152 16.01 8.95 29.94
C GLY A 152 16.27 10.21 30.76
#